data_AF-A0A1V4W048-F1
#
_entry.id   AF-A0A1V4W048-F1
#
_cell.length_a   1.000
_cell.length_b   1.000
_cell.length_c   1.000
_cell.angle_alpha   90.00
_cell.angle_beta   90.00
_cell.angle_gamma   90.00
#
_symmetry.space_group_name_H-M   'P 1'
#
loop_
_entity.id
_entity.type
_entity.pdbx_description
1 polymer ?
#
loop_
_entity_poly.entity_id
_entity_poly.type
_entity_poly.pdbx_seq_one_letter_code
_entity_poly.pdbx_strand_id
1 'polypeptide(L)'
;MAHPPYGYSIKNGKAVIDDNKALQVRRLFTEYVGGMSLQAAGDKLGIKRRHTSLGRMLADKRYLGDDFYPVIIKELWNKAQDERRRRAEALGRNKNYFADDKTEISPFEGKIFCNECGSEYRRYQDDGKERWRCRRRIVKGRLCCNSPMIPETVLETSFMEIIRTLDIAALKEKPPAPRIQIEQRFADPFKQAEYVYSQVTVDDFEYQTEKLLAALQKTPDKIDGEMMRQVIMRITVSHSVAAEFEFINGIPVFFEKENINTLDSKGEILLTIMASLAQQESLSLSQNVKMGFAFRFQNGELQNAITKAINLVIADRDGFMATLKQNIETVLSVEYDKETGDIDAKLNELQEELLRLAHSKADYEKVADEIYRLREIKQNTMVHNAERQNRRQRIAEMN
;
A
#
# COMPACT_ATOMS: atom_id res chain seq x y z
N MET A 1 43.49 -20.02 1.14
CA MET A 1 43.48 -20.76 2.42
C MET A 1 42.76 -19.90 3.44
N ALA A 2 41.70 -20.41 4.08
CA ALA A 2 41.02 -19.68 5.15
C ALA A 2 41.97 -19.58 6.36
N HIS A 3 42.27 -18.38 6.81
CA HIS A 3 43.06 -18.19 8.03
C HIS A 3 42.25 -18.70 9.25
N PRO A 4 42.89 -19.41 10.20
CA PRO A 4 42.22 -19.86 11.40
C PRO A 4 41.68 -18.66 12.20
N PRO A 5 40.55 -18.81 12.93
CA PRO A 5 40.04 -17.76 13.79
C PRO A 5 41.07 -17.36 14.85
N TYR A 6 40.99 -16.11 15.29
CA TYR A 6 41.91 -15.59 16.29
C TYR A 6 41.79 -16.35 17.62
N GLY A 7 42.88 -16.90 18.15
CA GLY A 7 42.81 -17.81 19.31
C GLY A 7 43.11 -19.26 18.97
N TYR A 8 43.13 -19.61 17.67
CA TYR A 8 43.58 -20.91 17.18
C TYR A 8 44.85 -20.80 16.35
N SER A 9 45.63 -21.86 16.34
CA SER A 9 46.76 -22.09 15.44
C SER A 9 46.63 -23.47 14.81
N ILE A 10 47.01 -23.62 13.55
CA ILE A 10 47.02 -24.93 12.89
C ILE A 10 48.38 -25.59 13.13
N LYS A 11 48.38 -26.76 13.77
CA LYS A 11 49.58 -27.60 13.95
C LYS A 11 49.26 -29.00 13.43
N ASN A 12 50.07 -29.50 12.49
CA ASN A 12 49.90 -30.83 11.88
C ASN A 12 48.48 -31.10 11.34
N GLY A 13 47.89 -30.11 10.67
CA GLY A 13 46.54 -30.21 10.08
C GLY A 13 45.39 -30.16 11.08
N LYS A 14 45.65 -29.99 12.39
CA LYS A 14 44.63 -29.87 13.44
C LYS A 14 44.62 -28.45 14.02
N ALA A 15 43.44 -27.95 14.39
CA ALA A 15 43.33 -26.70 15.12
C ALA A 15 43.71 -26.94 16.59
N VAL A 16 44.66 -26.15 17.07
CA VAL A 16 45.13 -26.15 18.45
C VAL A 16 44.89 -24.76 19.04
N ILE A 17 44.50 -24.72 20.32
CA ILE A 17 44.32 -23.46 21.05
C ILE A 17 45.68 -22.77 21.20
N ASP A 18 45.74 -21.49 20.89
CA ASP A 18 46.86 -20.61 21.24
C ASP A 18 46.51 -19.93 22.57
N ASP A 19 47.10 -20.38 23.67
CA ASP A 19 46.69 -20.01 25.03
C ASP A 19 46.65 -18.50 25.28
N ASN A 20 47.64 -17.76 24.77
CA ASN A 20 47.71 -16.31 24.93
C ASN A 20 46.58 -15.62 24.15
N LYS A 21 46.36 -16.01 22.89
CA LYS A 21 45.30 -15.43 22.08
C LYS A 21 43.91 -15.86 22.55
N ALA A 22 43.75 -17.10 23.00
CA ALA A 22 42.50 -17.61 23.55
C ALA A 22 42.14 -16.90 24.85
N LEU A 23 43.12 -16.58 25.71
CA LEU A 23 42.89 -15.74 26.88
C LEU A 23 42.41 -14.34 26.50
N GLN A 24 43.00 -13.73 25.46
CA GLN A 24 42.51 -12.45 24.93
C GLN A 24 41.08 -12.55 24.39
N VAL A 25 40.71 -13.64 23.71
CA VAL A 25 39.33 -13.89 23.28
C VAL A 25 38.39 -13.99 24.48
N ARG A 26 38.72 -14.80 25.49
CA ARG A 26 37.90 -14.93 26.72
C ARG A 26 37.68 -13.58 27.38
N ARG A 27 38.75 -12.81 27.57
CA ARG A 27 38.64 -11.47 28.17
C ARG A 27 37.87 -10.50 27.28
N LEU A 28 38.00 -10.57 25.96
CA LEU A 28 37.23 -9.71 25.04
C LEU A 28 35.72 -9.91 25.24
N PHE A 29 35.27 -11.15 25.38
CA PHE A 29 33.86 -11.46 25.68
C PHE A 29 33.45 -10.92 27.06
N THR A 30 34.27 -11.14 28.10
CA THR A 30 33.98 -10.65 29.46
C THR A 30 33.89 -9.13 29.54
N GLU A 31 34.86 -8.41 29.00
CA GLU A 31 34.91 -6.94 29.03
C GLU A 31 33.78 -6.31 28.22
N TYR A 32 33.46 -6.92 27.06
CA TYR A 32 32.35 -6.46 26.23
C TYR A 32 31.00 -6.65 26.95
N VAL A 33 30.75 -7.84 27.52
CA VAL A 33 29.54 -8.11 28.32
C VAL A 33 29.48 -7.19 29.55
N GLY A 34 30.64 -6.86 30.14
CA GLY A 34 30.77 -5.92 31.25
C GLY A 34 30.53 -4.44 30.91
N GLY A 35 30.13 -4.12 29.67
CA GLY A 35 29.74 -2.75 29.29
C GLY A 35 30.76 -1.99 28.43
N MET A 36 31.99 -2.51 28.23
CA MET A 36 32.99 -1.79 27.43
C MET A 36 32.63 -1.78 25.94
N SER A 37 33.00 -0.69 25.26
CA SER A 37 32.94 -0.66 23.79
C SER A 37 33.91 -1.67 23.19
N LEU A 38 33.62 -2.15 21.97
CA LEU A 38 34.47 -3.12 21.27
C LEU A 38 35.91 -2.62 21.14
N GLN A 39 36.08 -1.35 20.74
CA GLN A 39 37.40 -0.79 20.51
C GLN A 39 38.17 -0.64 21.83
N ALA A 40 37.52 -0.13 22.88
CA ALA A 40 38.15 -0.01 24.20
C ALA A 40 38.57 -1.38 24.77
N ALA A 41 37.72 -2.41 24.64
CA ALA A 41 38.04 -3.76 25.06
C ALA A 41 39.20 -4.37 24.23
N GLY A 42 39.21 -4.15 22.91
CA GLY A 42 40.30 -4.58 22.03
C GLY A 42 41.64 -3.93 22.40
N ASP A 43 41.64 -2.62 22.60
CA ASP A 43 42.83 -1.83 22.95
C ASP A 43 43.38 -2.24 24.32
N LYS A 44 42.51 -2.40 25.33
CA LYS A 44 42.86 -2.91 26.68
C LYS A 44 43.56 -4.26 26.64
N LEU A 45 43.16 -5.12 25.70
CA LEU A 45 43.68 -6.49 25.57
C LEU A 45 44.86 -6.59 24.60
N GLY A 46 45.30 -5.50 24.00
CA GLY A 46 46.36 -5.49 23.00
C GLY A 46 45.97 -6.15 21.67
N ILE A 47 44.66 -6.31 21.40
CA ILE A 47 44.16 -6.87 20.15
C ILE A 47 44.09 -5.74 19.12
N LYS A 48 45.16 -5.57 18.34
CA LYS A 48 45.27 -4.55 17.28
C LYS A 48 44.35 -4.84 16.09
N ARG A 49 43.04 -4.64 16.26
CA ARG A 49 41.99 -4.87 15.26
C ARG A 49 40.94 -3.75 15.32
N ARG A 50 40.30 -3.48 14.19
CA ARG A 50 39.18 -2.51 14.11
C ARG A 50 37.94 -3.07 14.80
N HIS A 51 37.06 -2.18 15.28
CA HIS A 51 35.77 -2.53 15.89
C HIS A 51 34.93 -3.53 15.06
N THR A 52 34.97 -3.45 13.72
CA THR A 52 34.27 -4.41 12.83
C THR A 52 34.84 -5.82 12.93
N SER A 53 36.16 -5.95 13.04
CA SER A 53 36.84 -7.24 13.17
C SER A 53 36.63 -7.83 14.57
N LEU A 54 36.65 -7.00 15.61
CA LEU A 54 36.32 -7.40 16.99
C LEU A 54 34.85 -7.84 17.08
N GLY A 55 33.95 -7.13 16.39
CA GLY A 55 32.56 -7.54 16.23
C GLY A 55 32.42 -8.88 15.52
N ARG A 56 33.21 -9.19 14.49
CA ARG A 56 33.21 -10.52 13.86
C ARG A 56 33.69 -11.60 14.82
N MET A 57 34.69 -11.33 15.65
CA MET A 57 35.14 -12.28 16.68
C MET A 57 34.03 -12.63 17.67
N LEU A 58 33.26 -11.65 18.15
CA LEU A 58 32.13 -11.94 19.05
C LEU A 58 31.00 -12.76 18.41
N ALA A 59 30.89 -12.78 17.07
CA ALA A 59 29.84 -13.54 16.36
C ALA A 59 30.32 -14.91 15.87
N ASP A 60 31.61 -15.22 16.02
CA ASP A 60 32.19 -16.43 15.44
C ASP A 60 31.81 -17.68 16.25
N LYS A 61 30.96 -18.53 15.67
CA LYS A 61 30.48 -19.76 16.31
C LYS A 61 31.58 -20.79 16.53
N ARG A 62 32.71 -20.70 15.82
CA ARG A 62 33.86 -21.63 15.98
C ARG A 62 34.49 -21.55 17.37
N TYR A 63 34.20 -20.51 18.17
CA TYR A 63 34.62 -20.47 19.58
C TYR A 63 33.79 -21.37 20.50
N LEU A 64 32.58 -21.76 20.11
CA LEU A 64 31.76 -22.77 20.82
C LEU A 64 32.33 -24.17 20.72
N GLY A 65 33.24 -24.38 19.76
CA GLY A 65 33.82 -25.65 19.38
C GLY A 65 32.99 -26.40 18.34
N ASP A 66 33.68 -27.17 17.51
CA ASP A 66 33.12 -28.12 16.55
C ASP A 66 34.09 -29.31 16.38
N ASP A 67 33.84 -30.20 15.41
CA ASP A 67 34.68 -31.38 15.16
C ASP A 67 36.14 -31.04 14.83
N PHE A 68 36.41 -29.79 14.44
CA PHE A 68 37.73 -29.33 14.03
C PHE A 68 38.34 -28.32 15.02
N TYR A 69 37.56 -27.42 15.60
CA TYR A 69 37.99 -26.36 16.52
C TYR A 69 37.66 -26.71 17.99
N PRO A 70 38.65 -26.76 18.89
CA PRO A 70 38.41 -26.93 20.33
C PRO A 70 37.64 -25.75 20.94
N VAL A 71 36.94 -25.96 22.05
CA VAL A 71 36.12 -24.91 22.69
C VAL A 71 36.97 -23.79 23.33
N ILE A 72 36.73 -22.53 22.96
CA ILE A 72 37.30 -21.34 23.64
C ILE A 72 36.24 -20.60 24.49
N ILE A 73 34.98 -20.54 24.06
CA ILE A 73 33.90 -19.85 24.80
C ILE A 73 32.66 -20.73 24.84
N LYS A 74 32.10 -20.96 26.03
CA LYS A 74 30.83 -21.70 26.19
C LYS A 74 29.73 -20.78 26.70
N GLU A 75 29.75 -20.44 27.99
CA GLU A 75 28.65 -19.72 28.65
C GLU A 75 28.55 -18.23 28.28
N LEU A 76 29.69 -17.59 27.99
CA LEU A 76 29.73 -16.15 27.68
C LEU A 76 29.23 -15.82 26.27
N TRP A 77 29.11 -16.80 25.38
CA TRP A 77 28.75 -16.53 23.98
C TRP A 77 27.32 -15.99 23.86
N ASN A 78 26.36 -16.65 24.53
CA ASN A 78 24.96 -16.22 24.58
C ASN A 78 24.85 -14.83 25.21
N LYS A 79 25.51 -14.60 26.36
CA LYS A 79 25.54 -13.30 27.04
C LYS A 79 26.09 -12.18 26.14
N ALA A 80 27.12 -12.48 25.36
CA ALA A 80 27.67 -11.51 24.39
C ALA A 80 26.72 -11.27 23.22
N GLN A 81 26.00 -12.27 22.73
CA GLN A 81 24.96 -12.06 21.71
C GLN A 81 23.80 -11.21 22.24
N ASP A 82 23.37 -11.47 23.48
CA ASP A 82 22.31 -10.73 24.15
C ASP A 82 22.73 -9.26 24.35
N GLU A 83 23.95 -9.01 24.80
CA GLU A 83 24.48 -7.65 24.94
C GLU A 83 24.62 -6.93 23.59
N ARG A 84 24.98 -7.64 22.52
CA ARG A 84 24.97 -7.08 21.15
C ARG A 84 23.57 -6.70 20.71
N ARG A 85 22.58 -7.56 20.98
CA ARG A 85 21.17 -7.30 20.67
C ARG A 85 20.66 -6.10 21.46
N ARG A 86 20.87 -6.07 22.78
CA ARG A 86 20.52 -4.94 23.66
C ARG A 86 21.15 -3.62 23.20
N ARG A 87 22.45 -3.62 22.85
CA ARG A 87 23.11 -2.40 22.33
C ARG A 87 22.61 -1.98 20.95
N ALA A 88 22.29 -2.94 20.09
CA ALA A 88 21.70 -2.64 18.79
C ALA A 88 20.30 -2.04 18.96
N GLU A 89 19.49 -2.56 19.88
CA GLU A 89 18.17 -2.04 20.24
C GLU A 89 18.27 -0.63 20.84
N ALA A 90 19.15 -0.42 21.82
CA ALA A 90 19.38 0.89 22.45
C ALA A 90 19.87 1.96 21.46
N LEU A 91 20.57 1.56 20.39
CA LEU A 91 21.04 2.44 19.32
C LEU A 91 20.05 2.54 18.15
N GLY A 92 18.90 1.86 18.21
CA GLY A 92 17.91 1.82 17.13
C GLY A 92 18.43 1.20 15.82
N ARG A 93 19.40 0.27 15.90
CA ARG A 93 20.10 -0.35 14.75
C ARG A 93 19.54 -1.70 14.31
N ASN A 94 18.65 -2.31 15.10
CA ASN A 94 17.87 -3.46 14.68
C ASN A 94 16.41 -3.04 14.56
N LYS A 95 16.04 -2.54 13.38
CA LYS A 95 14.69 -2.11 13.06
C LYS A 95 14.24 -2.91 11.85
N ASN A 96 14.08 -4.20 12.08
CA ASN A 96 13.22 -5.02 11.25
C ASN A 96 12.06 -5.41 12.18
N TYR A 97 11.26 -4.41 12.54
CA TYR A 97 10.15 -4.49 13.50
C TYR A 97 9.15 -5.57 13.07
N PHE A 98 9.09 -5.90 11.78
CA PHE A 98 8.24 -6.95 11.24
C PHE A 98 8.98 -8.26 10.92
N ALA A 99 10.22 -8.45 11.39
CA ALA A 99 11.00 -9.67 11.15
C ALA A 99 10.36 -10.97 11.70
N ASP A 100 9.46 -10.84 12.68
CA ASP A 100 8.74 -11.97 13.28
C ASP A 100 7.35 -12.20 12.63
N ASP A 101 6.98 -11.41 11.60
CA ASP A 101 5.76 -11.65 10.82
C ASP A 101 5.88 -13.01 10.11
N LYS A 102 4.94 -13.92 10.38
CA LYS A 102 4.96 -15.30 9.86
C LYS A 102 4.64 -15.38 8.37
N THR A 103 4.21 -14.28 7.77
CA THR A 103 3.94 -14.22 6.34
C THR A 103 5.20 -13.83 5.58
N GLU A 104 5.55 -14.57 4.51
CA GLU A 104 6.71 -14.24 3.65
C GLU A 104 6.55 -12.90 2.87
N ILE A 105 5.43 -12.20 3.10
CA ILE A 105 5.01 -10.99 2.41
C ILE A 105 5.12 -9.83 3.40
N SER A 106 5.86 -8.79 2.99
CA SER A 106 5.97 -7.56 3.78
C SER A 106 4.60 -6.92 3.99
N PRO A 107 4.30 -6.38 5.19
CA PRO A 107 3.04 -5.68 5.44
C PRO A 107 2.85 -4.41 4.60
N PHE A 108 3.93 -3.89 4.00
CA PHE A 108 3.86 -2.74 3.08
C PHE A 108 3.54 -3.12 1.62
N GLU A 109 3.54 -4.40 1.27
CA GLU A 109 3.26 -4.87 -0.08
C GLU A 109 1.86 -4.40 -0.53
N GLY A 110 1.76 -3.86 -1.75
CA GLY A 110 0.50 -3.33 -2.29
C GLY A 110 0.06 -1.97 -1.76
N LYS A 111 0.80 -1.37 -0.80
CA LYS A 111 0.36 -0.13 -0.12
C LYS A 111 1.16 1.11 -0.49
N ILE A 112 2.35 0.97 -1.10
CA ILE A 112 3.24 2.10 -1.37
C ILE A 112 3.13 2.57 -2.83
N PHE A 113 2.92 3.87 -3.03
CA PHE A 113 2.73 4.46 -4.34
C PHE A 113 3.54 5.75 -4.53
N CYS A 114 3.97 5.99 -5.76
CA CYS A 114 4.69 7.20 -6.15
C CYS A 114 3.72 8.37 -6.35
N ASN A 115 3.99 9.50 -5.70
CA ASN A 115 3.20 10.73 -5.89
C ASN A 115 3.32 11.31 -7.31
N GLU A 116 4.45 11.10 -7.99
CA GLU A 116 4.72 11.72 -9.29
C GLU A 116 4.04 10.99 -10.45
N CYS A 117 4.15 9.67 -10.46
CA CYS A 117 3.75 8.85 -11.59
C CYS A 117 2.59 7.92 -11.25
N GLY A 118 2.08 7.97 -10.01
CA GLY A 118 0.99 7.15 -9.48
C GLY A 118 1.31 5.65 -9.38
N SER A 119 2.48 5.22 -9.82
CA SER A 119 2.82 3.79 -9.91
C SER A 119 3.21 3.23 -8.55
N GLU A 120 2.83 1.98 -8.33
CA GLU A 120 3.18 1.20 -7.16
C GLU A 120 4.71 1.02 -7.03
N TYR A 121 5.18 1.02 -5.78
CA TYR A 121 6.54 0.62 -5.44
C TYR A 121 6.66 -0.90 -5.36
N ARG A 122 7.84 -1.41 -5.66
CA ARG A 122 8.16 -2.84 -5.55
C ARG A 122 9.31 -3.07 -4.58
N ARG A 123 9.20 -4.17 -3.84
CA ARG A 123 10.24 -4.68 -2.95
C ARG A 123 11.34 -5.38 -3.75
N TYR A 124 12.58 -5.19 -3.35
CA TYR A 124 13.73 -5.93 -3.87
C TYR A 124 14.84 -5.98 -2.83
N GLN A 125 15.71 -6.99 -2.98
CA GLN A 125 16.89 -7.14 -2.16
C GLN A 125 18.09 -6.49 -2.85
N ASP A 126 18.81 -5.67 -2.10
CA ASP A 126 20.02 -4.98 -2.53
C ASP A 126 21.07 -5.06 -1.42
N ASP A 127 22.17 -5.76 -1.68
CA ASP A 127 23.25 -6.01 -0.71
C ASP A 127 22.75 -6.63 0.62
N GLY A 128 21.79 -7.57 0.52
CA GLY A 128 21.16 -8.21 1.67
C GLY A 128 20.24 -7.31 2.50
N LYS A 129 19.92 -6.09 2.00
CA LYS A 129 18.96 -5.17 2.62
C LYS A 129 17.70 -5.07 1.77
N GLU A 130 16.56 -5.02 2.43
CA GLU A 130 15.27 -4.87 1.77
C GLU A 130 14.99 -3.39 1.46
N ARG A 131 14.64 -3.13 0.20
CA ARG A 131 14.40 -1.79 -0.30
C ARG A 131 13.19 -1.76 -1.22
N TRP A 132 12.58 -0.59 -1.30
CA TRP A 132 11.42 -0.26 -2.10
C TRP A 132 11.78 0.77 -3.16
N ARG A 133 11.28 0.56 -4.38
CA ARG A 133 11.48 1.49 -5.50
C ARG A 133 10.24 1.53 -6.38
N CYS A 134 9.87 2.71 -6.85
CA CYS A 134 8.83 2.88 -7.87
C CYS A 134 9.06 1.95 -9.07
N ARG A 135 8.04 1.16 -9.45
CA ARG A 135 8.12 0.23 -10.59
C ARG A 135 8.49 0.90 -11.91
N ARG A 136 8.08 2.16 -12.10
CA ARG A 136 8.36 2.95 -13.31
C ARG A 136 9.65 3.78 -13.21
N ARG A 137 10.45 3.65 -12.15
CA ARG A 137 11.73 4.38 -12.03
C ARG A 137 12.63 4.12 -13.23
N ILE A 138 12.77 2.87 -13.66
CA ILE A 138 13.56 2.49 -14.84
C ILE A 138 12.67 1.71 -15.81
N VAL A 139 12.47 2.22 -17.01
CA VAL A 139 11.73 1.54 -18.08
C VAL A 139 12.64 1.42 -19.30
N LYS A 140 12.84 0.20 -19.81
CA LYS A 140 13.75 -0.09 -20.94
C LYS A 140 15.14 0.55 -20.78
N GLY A 141 15.70 0.50 -19.56
CA GLY A 141 17.03 1.04 -19.25
C GLY A 141 17.12 2.56 -19.10
N ARG A 142 16.01 3.30 -19.22
CA ARG A 142 15.96 4.77 -19.04
C ARG A 142 15.32 5.14 -17.72
N LEU A 143 15.84 6.19 -17.07
CA LEU A 143 15.23 6.77 -15.87
C LEU A 143 13.95 7.54 -16.29
N CYS A 144 12.78 7.07 -15.84
CA CYS A 144 11.48 7.64 -16.22
C CYS A 144 10.72 8.26 -15.04
N CYS A 145 11.18 8.03 -13.81
CA CYS A 145 10.60 8.60 -12.59
C CYS A 145 11.72 8.79 -11.58
N ASN A 146 11.76 9.92 -10.87
CA ASN A 146 12.86 10.23 -9.96
C ASN A 146 12.51 9.98 -8.48
N SER A 147 11.39 9.31 -8.21
CA SER A 147 10.95 8.95 -6.86
C SER A 147 11.97 8.13 -6.06
N PRO A 148 12.24 8.49 -4.80
CA PRO A 148 13.36 7.95 -4.05
C PRO A 148 13.21 6.46 -3.78
N MET A 149 14.34 5.81 -3.54
CA MET A 149 14.40 4.45 -3.04
C MET A 149 14.31 4.46 -1.52
N ILE A 150 13.45 3.62 -0.95
CA ILE A 150 13.15 3.65 0.48
C ILE A 150 13.58 2.32 1.12
N PRO A 151 14.47 2.31 2.13
CA PRO A 151 14.71 1.11 2.93
C PRO A 151 13.46 0.71 3.71
N GLU A 152 13.17 -0.58 3.81
CA GLU A 152 12.01 -1.07 4.57
C GLU A 152 12.02 -0.60 6.03
N THR A 153 13.20 -0.64 6.65
CA THR A 153 13.43 -0.18 8.03
C THR A 153 13.02 1.27 8.29
N VAL A 154 13.04 2.12 7.24
CA VAL A 154 12.58 3.52 7.34
C VAL A 154 11.06 3.55 7.42
N LEU A 155 10.36 2.79 6.58
CA LEU A 155 8.89 2.70 6.61
C LEU A 155 8.40 2.15 7.95
N GLU A 156 9.05 1.12 8.48
CA GLU A 156 8.73 0.58 9.80
C GLU A 156 8.94 1.61 10.89
N THR A 157 10.07 2.32 10.88
CA THR A 157 10.34 3.36 11.88
C THR A 157 9.29 4.46 11.83
N SER A 158 8.98 4.96 10.63
CA SER A 158 7.98 6.01 10.43
C SER A 158 6.61 5.57 10.91
N PHE A 159 6.20 4.34 10.59
CA PHE A 159 4.94 3.79 11.09
C PHE A 159 4.91 3.70 12.63
N MET A 160 5.96 3.18 13.24
CA MET A 160 6.08 3.09 14.70
C MET A 160 6.01 4.45 15.38
N GLU A 161 6.63 5.46 14.77
CA GLU A 161 6.60 6.83 15.27
C GLU A 161 5.21 7.43 15.15
N ILE A 162 4.57 7.31 13.99
CA ILE A 162 3.19 7.75 13.75
C ILE A 162 2.26 7.17 14.81
N ILE A 163 2.28 5.86 15.05
CA ILE A 163 1.39 5.22 16.03
C ILE A 163 1.65 5.70 17.46
N ARG A 164 2.91 5.99 17.83
CA ARG A 164 3.27 6.47 19.17
C ARG A 164 2.85 7.91 19.43
N THR A 165 2.88 8.76 18.41
CA THR A 165 2.57 10.19 18.52
C THR A 165 1.17 10.53 18.02
N LEU A 166 0.37 9.52 17.65
CA LEU A 166 -0.95 9.68 17.06
C LEU A 166 -1.93 10.30 18.05
N ASP A 167 -2.56 11.41 17.66
CA ASP A 167 -3.74 11.90 18.35
C ASP A 167 -4.99 11.17 17.83
N ILE A 168 -5.56 10.32 18.68
CA ILE A 168 -6.76 9.53 18.37
C ILE A 168 -7.98 10.44 18.15
N ALA A 169 -8.03 11.62 18.76
CA ALA A 169 -9.14 12.55 18.56
C ALA A 169 -9.17 13.08 17.12
N ALA A 170 -8.00 13.41 16.56
CA ALA A 170 -7.87 13.88 15.18
C ALA A 170 -8.35 12.85 14.16
N LEU A 171 -8.30 11.54 14.46
CA LEU A 171 -8.79 10.49 13.57
C LEU A 171 -10.32 10.45 13.42
N LYS A 172 -11.07 11.14 14.27
CA LYS A 172 -12.54 11.18 14.22
C LYS A 172 -13.08 12.33 13.40
N GLU A 173 -12.23 13.30 13.06
CA GLU A 173 -12.62 14.48 12.31
C GLU A 173 -12.60 14.17 10.80
N LYS A 174 -13.79 14.11 10.21
CA LYS A 174 -13.93 13.83 8.79
C LYS A 174 -13.36 14.97 7.94
N PRO A 175 -12.41 14.71 7.04
CA PRO A 175 -11.92 15.74 6.13
C PRO A 175 -13.04 16.23 5.21
N PRO A 176 -13.03 17.51 4.80
CA PRO A 176 -14.05 18.05 3.91
C PRO A 176 -14.02 17.28 2.59
N ALA A 177 -15.18 16.76 2.18
CA ALA A 177 -15.28 15.98 0.95
C ALA A 177 -14.82 16.83 -0.26
N PRO A 178 -13.92 16.30 -1.10
CA PRO A 178 -13.50 17.01 -2.30
C PRO A 178 -14.73 17.21 -3.22
N ARG A 179 -14.90 18.42 -3.76
CA ARG A 179 -15.94 18.67 -4.77
C ARG A 179 -15.55 17.98 -6.06
N ILE A 180 -16.16 16.83 -6.35
CA ILE A 180 -15.99 16.11 -7.60
C ILE A 180 -16.72 16.90 -8.71
N GLN A 181 -15.97 17.49 -9.65
CA GLN A 181 -16.54 18.05 -10.87
C GLN A 181 -16.66 16.93 -11.89
N ILE A 182 -17.87 16.40 -12.09
CA ILE A 182 -18.10 15.33 -13.05
C ILE A 182 -18.43 15.94 -14.41
N GLU A 183 -17.50 15.80 -15.36
CA GLU A 183 -17.70 16.25 -16.74
C GLU A 183 -18.78 15.44 -17.46
N GLN A 184 -19.51 16.09 -18.36
CA GLN A 184 -20.41 15.39 -19.28
C GLN A 184 -19.57 14.79 -20.40
N ARG A 185 -19.25 13.50 -20.28
CA ARG A 185 -18.35 12.76 -21.17
C ARG A 185 -19.09 11.97 -22.24
N PHE A 186 -20.31 11.55 -21.94
CA PHE A 186 -21.14 10.76 -22.83
C PHE A 186 -22.51 11.43 -23.04
N ALA A 187 -22.95 11.47 -24.30
CA ALA A 187 -24.30 11.90 -24.64
C ALA A 187 -25.36 10.87 -24.24
N ASP A 188 -24.97 9.59 -24.19
CA ASP A 188 -25.81 8.49 -23.71
C ASP A 188 -25.99 8.59 -22.19
N PRO A 189 -27.24 8.71 -21.69
CA PRO A 189 -27.50 8.89 -20.26
C PRO A 189 -27.02 7.73 -19.38
N PHE A 190 -27.02 6.49 -19.89
CA PHE A 190 -26.59 5.32 -19.12
C PHE A 190 -25.07 5.26 -19.00
N LYS A 191 -24.34 5.52 -20.08
CA LYS A 191 -22.87 5.63 -20.06
C LYS A 191 -22.42 6.83 -19.23
N GLN A 192 -23.17 7.93 -19.26
CA GLN A 192 -22.89 9.07 -18.39
C GLN A 192 -23.16 8.73 -16.92
N ALA A 193 -24.23 8.01 -16.60
CA ALA A 193 -24.53 7.56 -15.25
C ALA A 193 -23.49 6.54 -14.75
N GLU A 194 -23.12 5.55 -15.56
CA GLU A 194 -22.05 4.60 -15.27
C GLU A 194 -20.71 5.31 -15.03
N TYR A 195 -20.40 6.32 -15.86
CA TYR A 195 -19.25 7.20 -15.64
C TYR A 195 -19.34 7.94 -14.31
N VAL A 196 -20.46 8.60 -14.01
CA VAL A 196 -20.70 9.30 -12.73
C VAL A 196 -20.49 8.34 -11.55
N TYR A 197 -21.13 7.17 -11.56
CA TYR A 197 -20.98 6.17 -10.50
C TYR A 197 -19.55 5.64 -10.37
N SER A 198 -18.81 5.52 -11.47
CA SER A 198 -17.39 5.17 -11.44
C SER A 198 -16.50 6.25 -10.79
N GLN A 199 -16.96 7.50 -10.75
CA GLN A 199 -16.23 8.62 -10.15
C GLN A 199 -16.62 8.89 -8.68
N VAL A 200 -17.74 8.34 -8.22
CA VAL A 200 -18.24 8.54 -6.85
C VAL A 200 -17.71 7.43 -5.95
N THR A 201 -16.99 7.80 -4.90
CA THR A 201 -16.56 6.86 -3.86
C THR A 201 -17.67 6.65 -2.83
N VAL A 202 -17.82 5.43 -2.33
CA VAL A 202 -18.70 5.16 -1.17
C VAL A 202 -18.14 5.91 0.02
N ASP A 203 -18.99 6.66 0.71
CA ASP A 203 -18.64 7.35 1.94
C ASP A 203 -18.79 6.38 3.12
N ASP A 204 -17.71 5.67 3.42
CA ASP A 204 -17.63 4.69 4.51
C ASP A 204 -16.79 5.20 5.70
N PHE A 205 -16.56 6.52 5.78
CA PHE A 205 -15.67 7.15 6.75
C PHE A 205 -15.95 6.73 8.20
N GLU A 206 -17.22 6.78 8.63
CA GLU A 206 -17.62 6.44 10.00
C GLU A 206 -17.32 4.97 10.31
N TYR A 207 -17.69 4.06 9.40
CA TYR A 207 -17.42 2.63 9.52
C TYR A 207 -15.92 2.32 9.60
N GLN A 208 -15.12 2.92 8.72
CA GLN A 208 -13.67 2.72 8.73
C GLN A 208 -13.02 3.34 9.98
N THR A 209 -13.56 4.45 10.49
CA THR A 209 -13.09 5.07 11.74
C THR A 209 -13.36 4.17 12.94
N GLU A 210 -14.56 3.58 13.06
CA GLU A 210 -14.85 2.61 14.13
C GLU A 210 -13.91 1.40 14.06
N LYS A 211 -13.71 0.85 12.86
CA LYS A 211 -12.79 -0.27 12.61
C LYS A 211 -11.34 0.09 12.95
N LEU A 212 -10.89 1.28 12.58
CA LEU A 212 -9.56 1.80 12.87
C LEU A 212 -9.35 1.91 14.38
N LEU A 213 -10.29 2.53 15.09
CA LEU A 213 -10.23 2.69 16.55
C LEU A 213 -10.22 1.34 17.26
N ALA A 214 -11.02 0.36 16.80
CA ALA A 214 -11.01 -0.99 17.34
C ALA A 214 -9.66 -1.70 17.12
N ALA A 215 -9.00 -1.49 15.98
CA ALA A 215 -7.67 -2.02 15.71
C ALA A 215 -6.59 -1.34 16.57
N LEU A 216 -6.71 -0.03 16.83
CA LEU A 216 -5.80 0.73 17.69
C LEU A 216 -5.97 0.41 19.19
N GLN A 217 -7.20 0.14 19.66
CA GLN A 217 -7.50 -0.20 21.06
C GLN A 217 -7.07 -1.62 21.44
N LYS A 218 -7.01 -2.54 20.47
CA LYS A 218 -6.36 -3.84 20.64
C LYS A 218 -4.86 -3.63 20.61
N THR A 219 -4.29 -2.89 21.55
CA THR A 219 -2.84 -2.72 21.66
C THR A 219 -2.25 -4.11 21.88
N PRO A 220 -1.56 -4.72 20.90
CA PRO A 220 -0.74 -5.85 21.25
C PRO A 220 0.42 -5.26 22.06
N ASP A 221 0.98 -6.02 23.01
CA ASP A 221 2.25 -5.63 23.68
C ASP A 221 3.41 -5.39 22.67
N LYS A 222 3.17 -5.66 21.37
CA LYS A 222 4.05 -5.47 20.24
C LYS A 222 3.28 -4.91 19.02
N ILE A 223 3.60 -3.70 18.60
CA ILE A 223 3.17 -3.18 17.29
C ILE A 223 3.83 -4.05 16.20
N ASP A 224 3.02 -4.70 15.36
CA ASP A 224 3.48 -5.68 14.37
C ASP A 224 2.93 -5.42 12.95
N GLY A 225 3.28 -6.30 12.01
CA GLY A 225 2.92 -6.16 10.59
C GLY A 225 1.43 -6.35 10.33
N GLU A 226 0.72 -7.12 11.16
CA GLU A 226 -0.71 -7.32 11.02
C GLU A 226 -1.47 -6.04 11.38
N MET A 227 -1.08 -5.39 12.48
CA MET A 227 -1.63 -4.09 12.86
C MET A 227 -1.42 -3.06 11.74
N MET A 228 -0.22 -2.99 11.16
CA MET A 228 0.06 -2.08 10.04
C MET A 228 -0.89 -2.28 8.86
N ARG A 229 -1.15 -3.54 8.47
CA ARG A 229 -2.07 -3.85 7.36
C ARG A 229 -3.50 -3.42 7.63
N GLN A 230 -3.93 -3.53 8.89
CA GLN A 230 -5.28 -3.21 9.32
C GLN A 230 -5.53 -1.70 9.40
N VAL A 231 -4.52 -0.90 9.75
CA VAL A 231 -4.71 0.54 10.01
C VAL A 231 -4.32 1.45 8.85
N ILE A 232 -3.36 1.05 8.01
CA ILE A 232 -2.90 1.85 6.87
C ILE A 232 -3.56 1.39 5.57
N MET A 233 -4.19 2.31 4.86
CA MET A 233 -4.71 2.09 3.52
C MET A 233 -3.62 2.21 2.47
N ARG A 234 -2.89 3.34 2.49
CA ARG A 234 -1.99 3.76 1.42
C ARG A 234 -0.82 4.55 1.98
N ILE A 235 0.34 4.43 1.33
CA ILE A 235 1.53 5.24 1.58
C ILE A 235 1.91 5.93 0.28
N THR A 236 1.89 7.26 0.27
CA THR A 236 2.25 8.06 -0.91
C THR A 236 3.64 8.66 -0.71
N VAL A 237 4.55 8.42 -1.65
CA VAL A 237 5.96 8.82 -1.56
C VAL A 237 6.26 9.96 -2.54
N SER A 238 6.80 11.06 -2.03
CA SER A 238 7.21 12.22 -2.83
C SER A 238 8.71 12.19 -3.19
N HIS A 239 9.10 13.05 -4.13
CA HIS A 239 10.50 13.30 -4.48
C HIS A 239 11.37 13.79 -3.32
N SER A 240 10.80 14.57 -2.39
CA SER A 240 11.51 15.17 -1.25
C SER A 240 11.77 14.18 -0.11
N VAL A 241 11.51 12.88 -0.33
CA VAL A 241 11.58 11.82 0.68
C VAL A 241 10.53 11.98 1.79
N ALA A 242 9.51 12.82 1.55
CA ALA A 242 8.31 12.83 2.38
C ALA A 242 7.44 11.62 2.03
N ALA A 243 6.94 10.95 3.05
CA ALA A 243 5.97 9.87 2.92
C ALA A 243 4.70 10.29 3.67
N GLU A 244 3.56 10.14 3.00
CA GLU A 244 2.24 10.36 3.57
C GLU A 244 1.61 8.99 3.83
N PHE A 245 1.25 8.72 5.08
CA PHE A 245 0.55 7.51 5.50
C PHE A 245 -0.93 7.81 5.63
N GLU A 246 -1.74 7.23 4.76
CA GLU A 246 -3.19 7.35 4.77
C GLU A 246 -3.80 6.17 5.52
N PHE A 247 -4.55 6.47 6.58
CA PHE A 247 -5.27 5.46 7.35
C PHE A 247 -6.47 4.91 6.58
N ILE A 248 -7.02 3.78 7.03
CA ILE A 248 -8.20 3.14 6.39
C ILE A 248 -9.45 4.02 6.30
N ASN A 249 -9.54 5.07 7.12
CA ASN A 249 -10.61 6.05 7.06
C ASN A 249 -10.27 7.27 6.17
N GLY A 250 -9.19 7.21 5.39
CA GLY A 250 -8.82 8.24 4.43
C GLY A 250 -8.14 9.48 5.05
N ILE A 251 -7.75 9.44 6.32
CA ILE A 251 -7.00 10.54 6.95
C ILE A 251 -5.51 10.36 6.67
N PRO A 252 -4.85 11.34 5.99
CA PRO A 252 -3.42 11.32 5.76
C PRO A 252 -2.63 11.88 6.95
N VAL A 253 -1.49 11.27 7.24
CA VAL A 253 -0.48 11.76 8.19
C VAL A 253 0.87 11.88 7.48
N PHE A 254 1.45 13.08 7.53
CA PHE A 254 2.69 13.42 6.84
C PHE A 254 3.93 13.11 7.69
N PHE A 255 4.99 12.60 7.06
CA PHE A 255 6.28 12.37 7.70
C PHE A 255 7.44 12.89 6.83
N GLU A 256 8.27 13.80 7.39
CA GLU A 256 9.52 14.28 6.76
C GLU A 256 10.76 13.72 7.47
N LYS A 257 11.80 13.41 6.68
CA LYS A 257 13.03 12.74 7.11
C LYS A 257 13.93 13.58 8.05
N GLU A 258 13.62 14.85 8.27
CA GLU A 258 14.48 15.82 8.99
C GLU A 258 14.10 16.02 10.48
N ASN A 259 13.48 15.03 11.14
CA ASN A 259 13.34 15.02 12.60
C ASN A 259 12.69 16.31 13.17
N ILE A 260 11.67 16.83 12.48
CA ILE A 260 10.86 17.96 12.95
C ILE A 260 9.58 17.38 13.53
N ASN A 261 9.45 17.52 14.85
CA ASN A 261 8.19 17.31 15.56
C ASN A 261 7.22 18.42 15.12
N THR A 262 6.12 18.08 14.45
CA THR A 262 5.03 19.01 14.07
C THR A 262 4.29 19.60 15.29
N LEU A 263 4.61 19.16 16.51
CA LEU A 263 4.14 19.74 17.77
C LEU A 263 5.14 20.74 18.40
N ASP A 264 6.31 21.00 17.79
CA ASP A 264 7.25 22.02 18.27
C ASP A 264 7.15 23.31 17.44
N SER A 265 7.13 24.44 18.15
CA SER A 265 7.07 25.84 17.72
C SER A 265 7.95 26.25 16.51
N LYS A 266 9.01 25.49 16.19
CA LYS A 266 9.83 25.69 14.97
C LYS A 266 9.19 25.12 13.70
N GLY A 267 8.41 24.05 13.84
CA GLY A 267 7.60 23.47 12.77
C GLY A 267 6.44 24.38 12.37
N GLU A 268 5.88 25.14 13.31
CA GLU A 268 4.81 26.12 13.06
C GLU A 268 5.25 27.25 12.12
N ILE A 269 6.47 27.76 12.28
CA ILE A 269 7.01 28.83 11.41
C ILE A 269 7.27 28.28 10.00
N LEU A 270 7.80 27.05 9.88
CA LEU A 270 8.02 26.42 8.58
C LEU A 270 6.70 26.05 7.90
N LEU A 271 5.72 25.53 8.65
CA LEU A 271 4.35 25.30 8.20
C LEU A 271 3.68 26.60 7.79
N THR A 272 3.91 27.70 8.51
CA THR A 272 3.38 29.03 8.16
C THR A 272 4.05 29.56 6.90
N ILE A 273 5.35 29.34 6.70
CA ILE A 273 6.07 29.74 5.49
C ILE A 273 5.63 28.89 4.29
N MET A 274 5.48 27.57 4.46
CA MET A 274 5.01 26.66 3.41
C MET A 274 3.53 26.84 3.10
N ALA A 275 2.70 27.05 4.11
CA ALA A 275 1.32 27.46 3.95
C ALA A 275 1.26 28.82 3.27
N SER A 276 2.13 29.79 3.63
CA SER A 276 2.20 31.09 2.96
C SER A 276 2.67 30.96 1.50
N LEU A 277 3.63 30.09 1.19
CA LEU A 277 4.11 29.84 -0.18
C LEU A 277 3.05 29.11 -1.02
N ALA A 278 2.43 28.05 -0.48
CA ALA A 278 1.34 27.33 -1.11
C ALA A 278 0.07 28.19 -1.22
N GLN A 279 -0.18 29.06 -0.24
CA GLN A 279 -1.25 30.04 -0.26
C GLN A 279 -0.92 31.20 -1.20
N GLN A 280 0.34 31.58 -1.41
CA GLN A 280 0.74 32.58 -2.40
C GLN A 280 0.61 32.03 -3.83
N GLU A 281 0.96 30.77 -4.06
CA GLU A 281 0.68 30.06 -5.33
C GLU A 281 -0.82 29.85 -5.56
N SER A 282 -1.56 29.45 -4.52
CA SER A 282 -3.02 29.30 -4.56
C SER A 282 -3.73 30.65 -4.70
N LEU A 283 -3.24 31.72 -4.08
CA LEU A 283 -3.75 33.09 -4.22
C LEU A 283 -3.41 33.68 -5.59
N SER A 284 -2.26 33.33 -6.18
CA SER A 284 -1.93 33.68 -7.56
C SER A 284 -2.89 33.00 -8.56
N LEU A 285 -3.13 31.70 -8.39
CA LEU A 285 -4.14 30.95 -9.15
C LEU A 285 -5.55 31.51 -8.90
N SER A 286 -5.89 31.77 -7.63
CA SER A 286 -7.18 32.29 -7.19
C SER A 286 -7.41 33.72 -7.62
N GLN A 287 -6.40 34.59 -7.73
CA GLN A 287 -6.51 35.94 -8.27
C GLN A 287 -6.80 35.90 -9.77
N ASN A 288 -6.13 35.04 -10.52
CA ASN A 288 -6.41 34.84 -11.95
C ASN A 288 -7.82 34.28 -12.17
N VAL A 289 -8.26 33.35 -11.31
CA VAL A 289 -9.60 32.74 -11.35
C VAL A 289 -10.69 33.72 -10.82
N LYS A 290 -10.42 34.49 -9.77
CA LYS A 290 -11.33 35.53 -9.23
C LYS A 290 -11.49 36.71 -10.18
N MET A 291 -10.46 37.14 -10.88
CA MET A 291 -10.57 38.15 -11.95
C MET A 291 -11.51 37.67 -13.06
N GLY A 292 -11.44 36.37 -13.41
CA GLY A 292 -12.37 35.73 -14.36
C GLY A 292 -13.80 35.58 -13.83
N PHE A 293 -13.99 35.26 -12.53
CA PHE A 293 -15.32 35.20 -11.92
C PHE A 293 -15.93 36.59 -11.67
N ALA A 294 -15.15 37.59 -11.25
CA ALA A 294 -15.59 38.97 -11.04
C ALA A 294 -16.07 39.62 -12.36
N PHE A 295 -15.39 39.31 -13.47
CA PHE A 295 -15.81 39.69 -14.83
C PHE A 295 -17.18 39.09 -15.22
N ARG A 296 -17.51 37.89 -14.75
CA ARG A 296 -18.80 37.21 -15.01
C ARG A 296 -19.89 37.58 -13.99
N PHE A 297 -19.51 37.93 -12.77
CA PHE A 297 -20.42 38.38 -11.71
C PHE A 297 -20.91 39.82 -11.94
N GLN A 298 -20.06 40.70 -12.50
CA GLN A 298 -20.47 42.05 -12.96
C GLN A 298 -21.57 42.00 -14.04
N ASN A 299 -21.74 40.87 -14.75
CA ASN A 299 -22.75 40.68 -15.79
C ASN A 299 -24.08 40.04 -15.30
N GLY A 300 -24.21 39.68 -14.00
CA GLY A 300 -25.50 39.33 -13.37
C GLY A 300 -26.23 38.06 -13.86
N GLU A 301 -25.62 37.20 -14.66
CA GLU A 301 -26.32 36.11 -15.38
C GLU A 301 -26.69 34.90 -14.49
N LEU A 302 -25.88 34.55 -13.49
CA LEU A 302 -25.99 33.28 -12.76
C LEU A 302 -27.15 33.25 -11.74
N GLN A 303 -27.43 34.38 -11.07
CA GLN A 303 -28.52 34.44 -10.09
C GLN A 303 -29.90 34.35 -10.76
N ASN A 304 -30.07 34.97 -11.93
CA ASN A 304 -31.34 34.95 -12.66
C ASN A 304 -31.69 33.57 -13.25
N ALA A 305 -30.67 32.76 -13.58
CA ALA A 305 -30.89 31.42 -14.14
C ALA A 305 -31.37 30.40 -13.08
N ILE A 306 -30.80 30.46 -11.88
CA ILE A 306 -31.11 29.51 -10.79
C ILE A 306 -32.53 29.73 -10.26
N THR A 307 -32.95 30.99 -10.09
CA THR A 307 -34.31 31.32 -9.61
C THR A 307 -35.38 30.91 -10.64
N LYS A 308 -35.09 30.99 -11.95
CA LYS A 308 -35.98 30.49 -12.99
C LYS A 308 -36.12 28.96 -12.97
N ALA A 309 -35.01 28.23 -12.80
CA ALA A 309 -35.00 26.77 -12.83
C ALA A 309 -35.79 26.15 -11.67
N ILE A 310 -35.62 26.67 -10.46
CA ILE A 310 -36.33 26.18 -9.27
C ILE A 310 -37.85 26.44 -9.38
N ASN A 311 -38.22 27.62 -9.87
CA ASN A 311 -39.64 27.98 -10.06
C ASN A 311 -40.33 27.15 -11.15
N LEU A 312 -39.59 26.68 -12.16
CA LEU A 312 -40.13 25.78 -13.20
C LEU A 312 -40.38 24.36 -12.67
N VAL A 313 -39.48 23.83 -11.83
CA VAL A 313 -39.59 22.45 -11.32
C VAL A 313 -40.69 22.30 -10.25
N ILE A 314 -40.89 23.33 -9.42
CA ILE A 314 -41.94 23.31 -8.40
C ILE A 314 -43.33 23.50 -9.01
N ALA A 315 -43.43 24.23 -10.13
CA ALA A 315 -44.70 24.51 -10.79
C ALA A 315 -45.30 23.29 -11.53
N ASP A 316 -44.48 22.33 -11.96
CA ASP A 316 -44.94 21.15 -12.74
C ASP A 316 -44.46 19.83 -12.14
N ARG A 317 -44.80 19.62 -10.86
CA ARG A 317 -44.51 18.37 -10.14
C ARG A 317 -45.08 17.14 -10.87
N ASP A 318 -46.28 17.28 -11.43
CA ASP A 318 -46.98 16.17 -12.08
C ASP A 318 -46.37 15.83 -13.45
N GLY A 319 -45.97 16.83 -14.25
CA GLY A 319 -45.23 16.62 -15.50
C GLY A 319 -43.83 16.07 -15.29
N PHE A 320 -43.13 16.48 -14.21
CA PHE A 320 -41.86 15.88 -13.83
C PHE A 320 -42.02 14.39 -13.46
N MET A 321 -43.02 14.06 -12.64
CA MET A 321 -43.30 12.67 -12.27
C MET A 321 -43.73 11.82 -13.47
N ALA A 322 -44.48 12.40 -14.42
CA ALA A 322 -44.84 11.73 -15.67
C ALA A 322 -43.59 11.44 -16.54
N THR A 323 -42.70 12.42 -16.67
CA THR A 323 -41.43 12.26 -17.42
C THR A 323 -40.53 11.21 -16.77
N LEU A 324 -40.45 11.20 -15.43
CA LEU A 324 -39.66 10.21 -14.70
C LEU A 324 -40.21 8.79 -14.89
N LYS A 325 -41.54 8.61 -14.83
CA LYS A 325 -42.19 7.33 -15.13
C LYS A 325 -41.88 6.87 -16.56
N GLN A 326 -42.03 7.75 -17.55
CA GLN A 326 -41.74 7.46 -18.95
C GLN A 326 -40.27 7.04 -19.16
N ASN A 327 -39.34 7.69 -18.47
CA ASN A 327 -37.92 7.31 -18.53
C ASN A 327 -37.68 5.90 -17.98
N ILE A 328 -38.30 5.55 -16.84
CA ILE A 328 -38.20 4.23 -16.22
C ILE A 328 -38.79 3.14 -17.14
N GLU A 329 -39.95 3.40 -17.74
CA GLU A 329 -40.59 2.49 -18.70
C GLU A 329 -39.73 2.27 -19.95
N THR A 330 -39.07 3.33 -20.44
CA THR A 330 -38.14 3.23 -21.59
C THR A 330 -36.95 2.34 -21.27
N VAL A 331 -36.31 2.50 -20.10
CA VAL A 331 -35.15 1.70 -19.66
C VAL A 331 -35.51 0.20 -19.54
N LEU A 332 -36.75 -0.06 -19.15
CA LEU A 332 -37.26 -1.40 -18.96
C LEU A 332 -38.08 -1.88 -20.16
N SER A 333 -38.00 -1.28 -21.35
CA SER A 333 -38.74 -1.79 -22.51
C SER A 333 -38.28 -3.21 -22.91
N VAL A 334 -39.23 -4.03 -23.37
CA VAL A 334 -39.00 -5.39 -23.91
C VAL A 334 -38.11 -5.35 -25.15
N GLU A 335 -38.15 -4.24 -25.89
CA GLU A 335 -37.34 -4.02 -27.10
C GLU A 335 -35.82 -4.02 -26.84
N TYR A 336 -35.41 -3.88 -25.57
CA TYR A 336 -33.99 -3.93 -25.18
C TYR A 336 -33.58 -5.27 -24.55
N ASP A 337 -34.46 -6.28 -24.55
CA ASP A 337 -34.09 -7.63 -24.11
C ASP A 337 -33.13 -8.25 -25.13
N LYS A 338 -32.14 -9.00 -24.66
CA LYS A 338 -31.15 -9.61 -25.55
C LYS A 338 -31.76 -10.81 -26.26
N GLU A 339 -31.79 -10.78 -27.59
CA GLU A 339 -32.26 -11.90 -28.40
C GLU A 339 -31.31 -13.10 -28.33
N THR A 340 -31.85 -14.32 -28.31
CA THR A 340 -31.06 -15.57 -28.35
C THR A 340 -31.09 -16.25 -29.72
N GLY A 341 -31.76 -15.66 -30.72
CA GLY A 341 -31.98 -16.27 -32.03
C GLY A 341 -30.68 -16.63 -32.76
N ASP A 342 -29.69 -15.74 -32.74
CA ASP A 342 -28.39 -15.96 -33.36
C ASP A 342 -27.60 -17.09 -32.66
N ILE A 343 -27.75 -17.21 -31.34
CA ILE A 343 -27.11 -18.27 -30.55
C ILE A 343 -27.75 -19.62 -30.89
N ASP A 344 -29.06 -19.65 -31.07
CA ASP A 344 -29.81 -20.86 -31.43
C ASP A 344 -29.46 -21.37 -32.84
N ALA A 345 -29.36 -20.45 -33.81
CA ALA A 345 -28.89 -20.79 -35.15
C ALA A 345 -27.47 -21.39 -35.11
N LYS A 346 -26.56 -20.78 -34.34
CA LYS A 346 -25.18 -21.25 -34.24
C LYS A 346 -25.05 -22.58 -33.50
N LEU A 347 -25.86 -22.81 -32.47
CA LEU A 347 -25.92 -24.09 -31.78
C LEU A 347 -26.39 -25.22 -32.70
N ASN A 348 -27.35 -24.97 -33.59
CA ASN A 348 -27.81 -25.96 -34.55
C ASN A 348 -26.72 -26.30 -35.58
N GLU A 349 -26.04 -25.30 -36.15
CA GLU A 349 -24.91 -25.52 -37.07
C GLU A 349 -23.81 -26.38 -36.44
N LEU A 350 -23.39 -26.04 -35.22
CA LEU A 350 -22.34 -26.78 -34.53
C LEU A 350 -22.77 -28.19 -34.14
N GLN A 351 -24.06 -28.41 -33.84
CA GLN A 351 -24.59 -29.75 -33.57
C GLN A 351 -24.57 -30.63 -34.83
N GLU A 352 -24.91 -30.09 -36.00
CA GLU A 352 -24.80 -30.82 -37.28
C GLU A 352 -23.34 -31.13 -37.62
N GLU A 353 -22.43 -30.18 -37.38
CA GLU A 353 -20.99 -30.37 -37.57
C GLU A 353 -20.43 -31.45 -36.63
N LEU A 354 -20.84 -31.43 -35.36
CA LEU A 354 -20.47 -32.44 -34.37
C LEU A 354 -20.89 -33.85 -34.82
N LEU A 355 -22.10 -34.00 -35.35
CA LEU A 355 -22.58 -35.29 -35.88
C LEU A 355 -21.73 -35.76 -37.07
N ARG A 356 -21.36 -34.87 -37.99
CA ARG A 356 -20.48 -35.20 -39.14
C ARG A 356 -19.08 -35.63 -38.68
N LEU A 357 -18.48 -34.94 -37.72
CA LEU A 357 -17.16 -35.27 -37.18
C LEU A 357 -17.19 -36.59 -36.40
N ALA A 358 -18.25 -36.83 -35.63
CA ALA A 358 -18.46 -38.10 -34.93
C ALA A 358 -18.59 -39.29 -35.89
N HIS A 359 -19.33 -39.12 -37.00
CA HIS A 359 -19.47 -40.17 -38.02
C HIS A 359 -18.16 -40.43 -38.80
N SER A 360 -17.31 -39.42 -38.94
CA SER A 360 -16.01 -39.54 -39.63
C SER A 360 -14.84 -39.96 -38.73
N LYS A 361 -15.09 -40.20 -37.42
CA LYS A 361 -14.06 -40.46 -36.39
C LYS A 361 -12.96 -39.39 -36.33
N ALA A 362 -13.28 -38.17 -36.74
CA ALA A 362 -12.38 -37.03 -36.62
C ALA A 362 -12.43 -36.46 -35.20
N ASP A 363 -11.40 -35.69 -34.82
CA ASP A 363 -11.40 -34.94 -33.56
C ASP A 363 -12.50 -33.86 -33.57
N TYR A 364 -13.34 -33.87 -32.54
CA TYR A 364 -14.51 -33.00 -32.39
C TYR A 364 -14.50 -32.20 -31.08
N GLU A 365 -13.42 -32.26 -30.29
CA GLU A 365 -13.35 -31.67 -28.94
C GLU A 365 -13.64 -30.15 -28.97
N LYS A 366 -13.08 -29.44 -29.96
CA LYS A 366 -13.30 -27.99 -30.14
C LYS A 366 -14.75 -27.62 -30.46
N VAL A 367 -15.47 -28.46 -31.20
CA VAL A 367 -16.87 -28.23 -31.54
C VAL A 367 -17.75 -28.47 -30.31
N ALA A 368 -17.44 -29.49 -29.52
CA ALA A 368 -18.13 -29.76 -28.26
C ALA A 368 -17.96 -28.61 -27.25
N ASP A 369 -16.74 -28.10 -27.08
CA ASP A 369 -16.45 -26.98 -26.17
C ASP A 369 -17.20 -25.70 -26.56
N GLU A 370 -17.25 -25.37 -27.85
CA GLU A 370 -17.99 -24.18 -28.30
C GLU A 370 -19.51 -24.34 -28.13
N ILE A 371 -20.05 -25.56 -28.30
CA ILE A 371 -21.46 -25.85 -27.97
C ILE A 371 -21.74 -25.63 -26.48
N TYR A 372 -20.86 -26.09 -25.59
CA TYR A 372 -21.02 -25.87 -24.15
C TYR A 372 -20.98 -24.38 -23.80
N ARG A 373 -20.03 -23.64 -24.35
CA ARG A 373 -19.89 -22.20 -24.16
C ARG A 373 -21.12 -21.44 -24.64
N LEU A 374 -21.64 -21.74 -25.83
CA LEU A 374 -22.82 -21.08 -26.37
C LEU A 374 -24.09 -21.39 -25.57
N ARG A 375 -24.22 -22.61 -25.03
CA ARG A 375 -25.32 -22.97 -24.11
C ARG A 375 -25.27 -22.17 -22.81
N GLU A 376 -24.08 -21.97 -22.25
CA GLU A 376 -23.89 -21.15 -21.05
C GLU A 376 -24.25 -19.68 -21.29
N ILE A 377 -23.80 -19.10 -22.40
CA ILE A 377 -24.13 -17.72 -22.80
C ILE A 377 -25.65 -17.57 -22.99
N LYS A 378 -26.30 -18.54 -23.64
CA LYS A 378 -27.77 -18.57 -23.79
C LYS A 378 -28.46 -18.57 -22.44
N GLN A 379 -28.05 -19.46 -21.53
CA GLN A 379 -28.64 -19.56 -20.19
C GLN A 379 -28.52 -18.25 -19.40
N ASN A 380 -27.34 -17.65 -19.38
CA ASN A 380 -27.11 -16.38 -18.69
C ASN A 380 -27.96 -15.23 -19.28
N THR A 381 -28.12 -15.23 -20.61
CA THR A 381 -28.95 -14.24 -21.32
C THR A 381 -30.43 -14.39 -20.97
N MET A 382 -30.94 -15.62 -20.90
CA MET A 382 -32.32 -15.90 -20.49
C MET A 382 -32.58 -15.49 -19.03
N VAL A 383 -31.65 -15.77 -18.12
CA VAL A 383 -31.75 -15.34 -16.71
C VAL A 383 -31.83 -13.82 -16.60
N HIS A 384 -30.98 -13.10 -17.32
CA HIS A 384 -30.98 -11.64 -17.32
C HIS A 384 -32.31 -11.04 -17.84
N ASN A 385 -32.85 -11.58 -18.94
CA ASN A 385 -34.15 -11.15 -19.46
C ASN A 385 -35.28 -11.45 -18.46
N ALA A 386 -35.25 -12.60 -17.79
CA ALA A 386 -36.23 -12.96 -16.76
C ALA A 386 -36.17 -12.04 -15.52
N GLU A 387 -34.98 -11.61 -15.10
CA GLU A 387 -34.83 -10.61 -14.02
C GLU A 387 -35.45 -9.27 -14.39
N ARG A 388 -35.24 -8.81 -15.64
CA ARG A 388 -35.86 -7.58 -16.14
C ARG A 388 -37.38 -7.70 -16.20
N GLN A 389 -37.90 -8.86 -16.62
CA GLN A 389 -39.33 -9.14 -16.59
C GLN A 389 -39.91 -9.11 -15.17
N ASN A 390 -39.23 -9.69 -14.19
CA ASN A 390 -39.63 -9.61 -12.78
C ASN A 390 -39.68 -8.16 -12.26
N ARG A 391 -38.76 -7.29 -12.69
CA ARG A 391 -38.77 -5.86 -12.32
C ARG A 391 -39.95 -5.12 -12.97
N ARG A 392 -40.27 -5.42 -14.24
CA ARG A 392 -41.46 -4.89 -14.92
C ARG A 392 -42.74 -5.28 -14.19
N GLN A 393 -42.85 -6.54 -13.76
CA GLN A 393 -44.02 -7.04 -13.04
C GLN A 393 -44.22 -6.32 -11.71
N ARG A 394 -43.15 -6.10 -10.92
CA ARG A 394 -43.23 -5.32 -9.68
C ARG A 394 -43.65 -3.86 -9.91
N ILE A 395 -43.18 -3.23 -10.98
CA ILE A 395 -43.60 -1.87 -11.33
C ILE A 395 -45.08 -1.83 -11.74
N ALA A 396 -45.55 -2.84 -12.47
CA ALA A 396 -46.97 -2.98 -12.81
C ALA A 396 -47.85 -3.21 -11.58
N GLU A 397 -47.34 -3.90 -10.56
CA GLU A 397 -48.01 -4.11 -9.27
C GLU A 397 -47.99 -2.87 -8.35
N MET A 398 -47.12 -1.89 -8.62
CA MET A 398 -47.03 -0.61 -7.88
C MET A 398 -47.92 0.51 -8.45
N ASN A 399 -48.49 0.30 -9.64
CA ASN A 399 -49.51 1.16 -10.25
C ASN A 399 -50.90 0.59 -9.94
#